data_AF-A0A365TNB6-F1
#
_entry.id   AF-A0A365TNB6-F1
#
_cell.length_a   1.000
_cell.length_b   1.000
_cell.length_c   1.000
_cell.angle_alpha   90.00
_cell.angle_beta   90.00
_cell.angle_gamma   90.00
#
_symmetry.space_group_name_H-M   'P 1'
#
loop_
_entity.id
_entity.type
_entity.pdbx_description
1 polymer ?
#
loop_
_entity_poly.entity_id
_entity_poly.type
_entity_poly.pdbx_seq_one_letter_code
_entity_poly.pdbx_strand_id
1 'polypeptide(L)'
;MTEHHISKRLMTLAYSGSILLMAGYSFWLYAMGDYSDLLIPAFMTLLLMSALLMHIGPGLKSCLPRIVLLCCTYLVVLSTFHYQEQVSPIWLGLPITAAFLLLPLWAALLINITAGPLWWLFSSVASAPPAFIVGYVAFTLLLALPRWEHARRRALLRATDPNDSDCNAYHIDTLKERLQSEFQRAAMLNQQLALLVLHLPQLDMAGEQFGHRAQTALLGALCSEVNSRCRDHDVLGRADNATFWLVLPDTSESGALLVRERLQRALSRCVLVETGQLEARIAACLPNRTECFDHYVKRLEARGATLANV
;
A
#
# COMPACT_ATOMS: atom_id res chain seq x y z
N MET A 1 -1.02 -7.47 -32.87
CA MET A 1 -1.79 -8.45 -32.06
C MET A 1 -2.97 -7.70 -31.46
N THR A 2 -4.16 -7.86 -32.05
CA THR A 2 -5.39 -7.15 -31.68
C THR A 2 -6.04 -7.86 -30.50
N GLU A 3 -5.89 -7.31 -29.29
CA GLU A 3 -6.61 -7.82 -28.12
C GLU A 3 -8.11 -7.65 -28.35
N HIS A 4 -8.82 -8.78 -28.44
CA HIS A 4 -10.27 -8.81 -28.41
C HIS A 4 -10.73 -8.38 -27.02
N HIS A 5 -11.10 -7.10 -26.86
CA HIS A 5 -11.86 -6.62 -25.72
C HIS A 5 -13.25 -7.26 -25.75
N ILE A 6 -13.39 -8.46 -25.18
CA ILE A 6 -14.69 -9.02 -24.83
C ILE A 6 -15.36 -8.00 -23.93
N SER A 7 -16.52 -7.50 -24.36
CA SER A 7 -17.22 -6.45 -23.61
C SER A 7 -17.56 -6.96 -22.21
N LYS A 8 -17.27 -6.16 -21.17
CA LYS A 8 -17.55 -6.52 -19.76
C LYS A 8 -18.99 -7.01 -19.56
N ARG A 9 -19.94 -6.49 -20.36
CA ARG A 9 -21.36 -6.86 -20.36
C ARG A 9 -21.61 -8.28 -20.86
N LEU A 10 -20.89 -8.72 -21.89
CA LEU A 10 -21.02 -10.08 -22.41
C LEU A 10 -20.49 -11.10 -21.40
N MET A 11 -19.38 -10.77 -20.72
CA MET A 11 -18.83 -11.61 -19.65
C MET A 11 -19.77 -11.67 -18.43
N THR A 12 -20.38 -10.56 -18.00
CA THR A 12 -21.39 -10.58 -16.92
C THR A 12 -22.60 -11.43 -17.29
N LEU A 13 -23.08 -11.33 -18.54
CA LEU A 13 -24.21 -12.12 -19.02
C LEU A 13 -23.87 -13.61 -19.02
N ALA A 14 -22.69 -13.99 -19.52
CA ALA A 14 -22.21 -15.36 -19.51
C ALA A 14 -22.14 -15.94 -18.10
N TYR A 15 -21.52 -15.22 -17.14
CA TYR A 15 -21.48 -15.67 -15.75
C TYR A 15 -22.88 -15.79 -15.12
N SER A 16 -23.76 -14.80 -15.33
CA SER A 16 -25.12 -14.85 -14.79
C SER A 16 -25.95 -16.00 -15.35
N GLY A 17 -25.81 -16.30 -16.65
CA GLY A 17 -26.48 -17.43 -17.30
C GLY A 17 -25.98 -18.78 -16.78
N SER A 18 -24.66 -18.94 -16.62
CA SER A 18 -24.07 -20.16 -16.06
C SER A 18 -24.47 -20.40 -14.61
N ILE A 19 -24.59 -19.35 -13.79
CA ILE A 19 -25.10 -19.46 -12.40
C ILE A 19 -26.56 -19.92 -12.41
N LEU A 20 -27.41 -19.29 -13.23
CA LEU A 20 -28.83 -19.64 -13.31
C LEU A 20 -29.04 -21.09 -13.75
N LEU A 21 -28.24 -21.56 -14.72
CA LEU A 21 -28.29 -22.92 -15.23
C LEU A 21 -27.86 -23.93 -14.16
N MET A 22 -26.73 -23.70 -13.49
CA MET A 22 -26.26 -24.61 -12.43
C MET A 22 -27.17 -24.60 -11.19
N ALA A 23 -27.77 -23.45 -10.85
CA ALA A 23 -28.73 -23.35 -9.74
C ALA A 23 -30.03 -24.10 -10.07
N GLY A 24 -30.51 -23.98 -11.32
CA GLY A 24 -31.65 -24.75 -11.82
C GLY A 24 -31.39 -26.25 -11.80
N TYR A 25 -30.20 -26.68 -12.21
CA TYR A 25 -29.80 -28.09 -12.17
C TYR A 25 -29.72 -28.62 -10.73
N SER A 26 -29.15 -27.85 -9.80
CA SER A 26 -29.12 -28.21 -8.38
C SER A 26 -30.52 -28.30 -7.78
N PHE A 27 -31.43 -27.39 -8.14
CA PHE A 27 -32.83 -27.45 -7.69
C PHE A 27 -33.56 -28.66 -8.24
N TRP A 28 -33.31 -29.03 -9.50
CA TRP A 28 -33.89 -30.21 -10.12
C TRP A 28 -33.44 -31.51 -9.45
N LEU A 29 -32.14 -31.67 -9.17
CA LEU A 29 -31.62 -32.82 -8.42
C LEU A 29 -32.23 -32.93 -7.01
N TYR A 30 -32.38 -31.79 -6.33
CA TYR A 30 -33.03 -31.72 -5.03
C TYR A 30 -34.51 -32.16 -5.11
N ALA A 31 -35.25 -31.68 -6.10
CA ALA A 31 -36.64 -32.04 -6.32
C ALA A 31 -36.83 -33.52 -6.69
N MET A 32 -35.84 -34.13 -7.35
CA MET A 32 -35.85 -35.55 -7.73
C MET A 32 -35.39 -36.48 -6.61
N GLY A 33 -34.96 -35.94 -5.46
CA GLY A 33 -34.52 -36.69 -4.29
C GLY A 33 -33.14 -37.33 -4.43
N ASP A 34 -32.37 -36.96 -5.46
CA ASP A 34 -31.02 -37.50 -5.69
C ASP A 34 -29.96 -36.63 -5.01
N TYR A 35 -29.89 -36.77 -3.68
CA TYR A 35 -29.01 -35.97 -2.84
C TYR A 35 -27.53 -36.29 -3.02
N SER A 36 -27.20 -37.42 -3.63
CA SER A 36 -25.82 -37.89 -3.80
C SER A 36 -25.03 -37.02 -4.79
N ASP A 37 -25.70 -36.52 -5.83
CA ASP A 37 -25.10 -35.71 -6.89
C ASP A 37 -25.28 -34.19 -6.70
N LEU A 38 -25.92 -33.77 -5.61
CA LEU A 38 -26.24 -32.36 -5.33
C LEU A 38 -24.99 -31.50 -5.06
N LEU A 39 -23.91 -32.12 -4.58
CA LEU A 39 -22.72 -31.44 -4.09
C LEU A 39 -21.95 -30.72 -5.22
N ILE A 40 -21.79 -31.39 -6.37
CA ILE A 40 -21.00 -30.86 -7.50
C ILE A 40 -21.66 -29.60 -8.10
N PRO A 41 -22.97 -29.59 -8.43
CA PRO A 41 -23.64 -28.40 -8.95
C PRO A 41 -23.68 -27.26 -7.94
N ALA A 42 -23.95 -27.56 -6.66
CA ALA A 42 -23.97 -26.55 -5.60
C ALA A 42 -22.59 -25.86 -5.49
N PHE A 43 -21.49 -26.61 -5.51
CA PHE A 43 -20.15 -26.03 -5.51
C PHE A 43 -19.87 -25.17 -6.75
N MET A 44 -20.26 -25.64 -7.94
CA MET A 44 -20.07 -24.90 -9.18
C MET A 44 -20.87 -23.59 -9.22
N THR A 45 -22.10 -23.55 -8.68
CA THR A 45 -22.85 -22.30 -8.56
C THR A 45 -22.14 -21.28 -7.68
N LEU A 46 -21.61 -21.72 -6.54
CA LEU A 46 -20.91 -20.85 -5.60
C LEU A 46 -19.60 -20.31 -6.19
N LEU A 47 -18.86 -21.15 -6.92
CA LEU A 47 -17.64 -20.75 -7.63
C LEU A 47 -17.94 -19.72 -8.73
N LEU A 48 -18.96 -19.95 -9.56
CA LEU A 48 -19.37 -19.02 -10.60
C LEU A 48 -19.89 -17.69 -10.02
N MET A 49 -20.59 -17.74 -8.89
CA MET A 49 -21.05 -16.55 -8.16
C MET A 49 -19.87 -15.74 -7.60
N SER A 50 -18.85 -16.39 -7.05
CA SER A 50 -17.63 -15.72 -6.59
C SER A 50 -16.88 -15.02 -7.75
N ALA A 51 -16.81 -15.66 -8.93
CA ALA A 51 -16.18 -15.10 -10.12
C ALA A 51 -16.96 -13.89 -10.67
N LEU A 52 -18.30 -13.95 -10.68
CA LEU A 52 -19.15 -12.81 -11.03
C LEU A 52 -18.97 -11.64 -10.07
N LEU A 53 -18.86 -11.89 -8.76
CA LEU A 53 -18.58 -10.84 -7.78
C LEU A 53 -17.22 -10.17 -7.98
N MET A 54 -16.17 -10.94 -8.29
CA MET A 54 -14.84 -10.38 -8.59
C MET A 54 -14.85 -9.51 -9.86
N HIS A 55 -15.68 -9.85 -10.85
CA HIS A 55 -15.80 -9.11 -12.11
C HIS A 55 -16.55 -7.77 -11.97
N ILE A 56 -17.43 -7.61 -10.97
CA ILE A 56 -18.27 -6.41 -10.79
C ILE A 56 -17.51 -5.21 -10.17
N GLY A 57 -16.28 -5.40 -9.70
CA GLY A 57 -15.33 -4.31 -9.41
C GLY A 57 -14.97 -4.09 -7.93
N PRO A 58 -13.89 -3.34 -7.65
CA PRO A 58 -13.27 -3.27 -6.33
C PRO A 58 -13.98 -2.26 -5.42
N GLY A 59 -14.84 -2.74 -4.54
CA GLY A 59 -15.37 -1.99 -3.38
C GLY A 59 -15.30 -2.82 -2.10
N LEU A 60 -16.04 -2.45 -1.04
CA LEU A 60 -16.22 -3.27 0.20
C LEU A 60 -16.63 -4.73 -0.12
N LYS A 61 -17.20 -4.93 -1.31
CA LYS A 61 -17.60 -6.21 -1.93
C LYS A 61 -16.43 -7.10 -2.37
N SER A 62 -15.17 -6.66 -2.29
CA SER A 62 -13.99 -7.46 -2.70
C SER A 62 -13.62 -8.57 -1.71
N CYS A 63 -14.05 -8.45 -0.46
CA CYS A 63 -13.81 -9.48 0.57
C CYS A 63 -14.80 -10.65 0.47
N LEU A 64 -16.05 -10.36 0.11
CA LEU A 64 -17.13 -11.34 -0.03
C LEU A 64 -16.77 -12.53 -0.94
N PRO A 65 -16.26 -12.39 -2.18
CA PRO A 65 -15.96 -13.54 -3.02
C PRO A 65 -14.84 -14.41 -2.43
N ARG A 66 -13.88 -13.82 -1.71
CA ARG A 66 -12.80 -14.55 -1.05
C ARG A 66 -13.32 -15.39 0.11
N ILE A 67 -14.23 -14.83 0.92
CA ILE A 67 -14.87 -15.54 2.01
C ILE A 67 -15.78 -16.65 1.47
N VAL A 68 -16.60 -16.36 0.46
CA VAL A 68 -17.48 -17.35 -0.17
C VAL A 68 -16.66 -18.51 -0.70
N LEU A 69 -15.59 -18.25 -1.48
CA LEU A 69 -14.76 -19.31 -2.04
C LEU A 69 -14.08 -20.14 -0.94
N LEU A 70 -13.61 -19.49 0.13
CA LEU A 70 -13.07 -20.18 1.30
C LEU A 70 -14.11 -21.06 2.01
N CYS A 71 -15.31 -20.55 2.26
CA CYS A 71 -16.39 -21.34 2.85
C CYS A 71 -16.73 -22.54 1.96
N CYS A 72 -16.75 -22.36 0.64
CA CYS A 72 -16.99 -23.46 -0.30
C CYS A 72 -15.91 -24.53 -0.24
N THR A 73 -14.63 -24.14 -0.21
CA THR A 73 -13.55 -25.14 -0.12
C THR A 73 -13.61 -25.92 1.18
N TYR A 74 -13.89 -25.25 2.31
CA TYR A 74 -14.08 -25.93 3.59
C TYR A 74 -15.31 -26.85 3.59
N LEU A 75 -16.45 -26.40 3.03
CA LEU A 75 -17.67 -27.21 2.94
C LEU A 75 -17.50 -28.46 2.08
N VAL A 76 -16.82 -28.34 0.92
CA VAL A 76 -16.52 -29.50 0.06
C VAL A 76 -15.69 -30.53 0.81
N VAL A 77 -14.62 -30.07 1.47
CA VAL A 77 -13.72 -30.97 2.21
C VAL A 77 -14.47 -31.63 3.37
N LEU A 78 -15.23 -30.86 4.16
CA LEU A 78 -16.05 -31.38 5.26
C LEU A 78 -17.06 -32.42 4.77
N SER A 79 -17.73 -32.14 3.65
CA SER A 79 -18.70 -33.04 3.05
C SER A 79 -18.04 -34.33 2.55
N THR A 80 -16.88 -34.27 1.92
CA THR A 80 -16.16 -35.48 1.48
C THR A 80 -15.82 -36.39 2.66
N PHE A 81 -15.33 -35.85 3.77
CA PHE A 81 -15.04 -36.63 4.98
C PHE A 81 -16.28 -37.17 5.69
N HIS A 82 -17.46 -36.55 5.49
CA HIS A 82 -18.71 -37.00 6.10
C HIS A 82 -19.36 -38.15 5.32
N TYR A 83 -19.37 -38.09 3.98
CA TYR A 83 -20.05 -39.09 3.14
C TYR A 83 -19.20 -40.30 2.78
N GLN A 84 -17.87 -40.18 2.77
CA GLN A 84 -16.96 -41.29 2.47
C GLN A 84 -16.14 -41.66 3.71
N GLU A 85 -16.27 -42.90 4.19
CA GLU A 85 -15.55 -43.37 5.38
C GLU A 85 -14.02 -43.51 5.16
N GLN A 86 -13.55 -43.58 3.91
CA GLN A 86 -12.13 -43.80 3.57
C GLN A 86 -11.56 -42.71 2.64
N VAL A 87 -11.64 -41.44 3.05
CA VAL A 87 -11.01 -40.33 2.31
C VAL A 87 -9.55 -40.18 2.73
N SER A 88 -8.66 -40.04 1.75
CA SER A 88 -7.25 -39.74 1.98
C SER A 88 -7.09 -38.38 2.67
N PRO A 89 -6.27 -38.28 3.74
CA PRO A 89 -6.10 -37.04 4.49
C PRO A 89 -5.38 -35.94 3.68
N ILE A 90 -4.85 -36.24 2.49
CA ILE A 90 -4.26 -35.27 1.55
C ILE A 90 -5.22 -34.13 1.18
N TRP A 91 -6.54 -34.40 1.20
CA TRP A 91 -7.57 -33.40 0.93
C TRP A 91 -7.55 -32.21 1.89
N LEU A 92 -6.95 -32.35 3.08
CA LEU A 92 -6.73 -31.25 4.03
C LEU A 92 -5.74 -30.19 3.51
N GLY A 93 -4.94 -30.48 2.49
CA GLY A 93 -4.08 -29.48 1.85
C GLY A 93 -4.85 -28.36 1.14
N LEU A 94 -6.05 -28.67 0.64
CA LEU A 94 -6.90 -27.77 -0.12
C LEU A 94 -7.45 -26.58 0.73
N PRO A 95 -8.05 -26.78 1.91
CA PRO A 95 -8.49 -25.68 2.76
C PRO A 95 -7.31 -24.86 3.29
N ILE A 96 -6.17 -25.49 3.57
CA ILE A 96 -4.94 -24.79 4.02
C ILE A 96 -4.44 -23.84 2.92
N THR A 97 -4.24 -24.35 1.71
CA THR A 97 -3.79 -23.53 0.56
C THR A 97 -4.78 -22.42 0.24
N ALA A 98 -6.08 -22.73 0.24
CA ALA A 98 -7.13 -21.73 0.01
C ALA A 98 -7.10 -20.60 1.05
N ALA A 99 -6.92 -20.93 2.34
CA ALA A 99 -6.78 -19.92 3.38
C ALA A 99 -5.58 -19.00 3.12
N PHE A 100 -4.41 -19.56 2.80
CA PHE A 100 -3.21 -18.77 2.47
C PHE A 100 -3.30 -18.02 1.14
N LEU A 101 -4.18 -18.41 0.21
CA LEU A 101 -4.34 -17.68 -1.05
C LEU A 101 -5.33 -16.52 -0.91
N LEU A 102 -6.41 -16.72 -0.14
CA LEU A 102 -7.58 -15.83 -0.10
C LEU A 102 -7.56 -14.84 1.08
N LEU A 103 -7.00 -15.21 2.23
CA LEU A 103 -6.98 -14.37 3.44
C LEU A 103 -5.62 -13.67 3.61
N PRO A 104 -5.52 -12.59 4.40
CA PRO A 104 -4.23 -12.07 4.86
C PRO A 104 -3.51 -13.09 5.76
N LEU A 105 -2.17 -12.99 5.85
CA LEU A 105 -1.30 -13.96 6.55
C LEU A 105 -1.81 -14.32 7.96
N TRP A 106 -2.11 -13.30 8.77
CA TRP A 106 -2.57 -13.51 10.14
C TRP A 106 -3.91 -14.23 10.24
N ALA A 107 -4.88 -13.86 9.39
CA ALA A 107 -6.17 -14.54 9.36
C ALA A 107 -6.06 -15.98 8.86
N ALA A 108 -5.19 -16.22 7.86
CA ALA A 108 -4.90 -17.57 7.36
C ALA A 108 -4.24 -18.45 8.44
N LEU A 109 -3.31 -17.91 9.23
CA LEU A 109 -2.71 -18.64 10.35
C LEU A 109 -3.75 -18.95 11.43
N LEU A 110 -4.54 -17.96 11.82
CA LEU A 110 -5.56 -18.12 12.87
C LEU A 110 -6.59 -19.20 12.47
N ILE A 111 -7.10 -19.16 11.24
CA ILE A 111 -8.09 -20.15 10.79
C ILE A 111 -7.50 -21.57 10.69
N ASN A 112 -6.23 -21.72 10.29
CA ASN A 112 -5.59 -23.04 10.23
C ASN A 112 -5.22 -23.59 11.61
N ILE A 113 -4.84 -22.73 12.56
CA ILE A 113 -4.56 -23.12 13.95
C ILE A 113 -5.85 -23.52 14.67
N THR A 114 -6.94 -22.78 14.45
CA THR A 114 -8.24 -23.07 15.08
C THR A 114 -8.96 -24.26 14.43
N ALA A 115 -8.92 -24.38 13.11
CA ALA A 115 -9.53 -25.49 12.39
C ALA A 115 -8.69 -26.78 12.47
N GLY A 116 -7.38 -26.68 12.69
CA GLY A 116 -6.45 -27.82 12.76
C GLY A 116 -6.93 -28.96 13.68
N PRO A 117 -7.22 -28.69 14.96
CA PRO A 117 -7.73 -29.69 15.90
C PRO A 117 -9.11 -30.25 15.53
N LEU A 118 -9.97 -29.45 14.88
CA LEU A 118 -11.30 -29.88 14.47
C LEU A 118 -11.24 -31.01 13.44
N TRP A 119 -10.21 -31.04 12.59
CA TRP A 119 -10.01 -32.13 11.64
C TRP A 119 -9.75 -33.48 12.32
N TRP A 120 -9.25 -33.49 13.55
CA TRP A 120 -8.98 -34.71 14.32
C TRP A 120 -10.26 -35.43 14.78
N LEU A 121 -11.42 -34.78 14.69
CA LEU A 121 -12.71 -35.40 15.00
C LEU A 121 -13.13 -36.44 13.94
N PHE A 122 -12.53 -36.41 12.74
CA PHE A 122 -12.80 -37.37 11.69
C PHE A 122 -11.92 -38.62 11.85
N SER A 123 -12.54 -39.81 11.76
CA SER A 123 -11.89 -41.11 11.97
C SER A 123 -10.69 -41.32 11.05
N SER A 124 -10.78 -40.90 9.79
CA SER A 124 -9.71 -40.98 8.78
C SER A 124 -8.44 -40.21 9.16
N VAL A 125 -8.60 -39.09 9.87
CA VAL A 125 -7.49 -38.24 10.32
C VAL A 125 -6.96 -38.73 11.66
N ALA A 126 -7.85 -39.18 12.56
CA ALA A 126 -7.47 -39.73 13.85
C ALA A 126 -6.65 -41.03 13.72
N SER A 127 -6.92 -41.85 12.69
CA SER A 127 -6.15 -43.06 12.39
C SER A 127 -4.87 -42.80 11.59
N ALA A 128 -4.60 -41.55 11.18
CA ALA A 128 -3.43 -41.23 10.38
C ALA A 128 -2.14 -41.39 11.19
N PRO A 129 -1.01 -41.80 10.56
CA PRO A 129 0.27 -41.88 11.24
C PRO A 129 0.69 -40.50 11.78
N PRO A 130 1.41 -40.43 12.91
CA PRO A 130 1.81 -39.16 13.54
C PRO A 130 2.66 -38.27 12.62
N ALA A 131 3.35 -38.85 11.63
CA ALA A 131 4.05 -38.12 10.58
C ALA A 131 3.14 -37.15 9.80
N PHE A 132 1.84 -37.43 9.72
CA PHE A 132 0.87 -36.56 9.06
C PHE A 132 0.70 -35.22 9.77
N ILE A 133 0.73 -35.20 11.12
CA ILE A 133 0.68 -33.95 11.90
C ILE A 133 1.89 -33.08 11.56
N VAL A 134 3.07 -33.69 11.51
CA VAL A 134 4.31 -33.01 11.14
C VAL A 134 4.20 -32.46 9.73
N GLY A 135 3.64 -33.22 8.78
CA GLY A 135 3.37 -32.77 7.42
C GLY A 135 2.41 -31.58 7.36
N TYR A 136 1.31 -31.59 8.12
CA TYR A 136 0.36 -30.47 8.20
C TYR A 136 1.01 -29.19 8.74
N VAL A 137 1.79 -29.31 9.82
CA VAL A 137 2.53 -28.18 10.40
C VAL A 137 3.61 -27.68 9.44
N ALA A 138 4.37 -28.58 8.82
CA ALA A 138 5.39 -28.20 7.85
C ALA A 138 4.79 -27.48 6.64
N PHE A 139 3.64 -27.95 6.13
CA PHE A 139 2.96 -27.35 4.98
C PHE A 139 2.38 -25.96 5.29
N THR A 140 1.78 -25.78 6.47
CA THR A 140 1.30 -24.46 6.91
C THR A 140 2.44 -23.44 7.07
N LEU A 141 3.59 -23.87 7.63
CA LEU A 141 4.79 -23.03 7.71
C LEU A 141 5.37 -22.71 6.33
N LEU A 142 5.44 -23.71 5.43
CA LEU A 142 5.93 -23.54 4.06
C LEU A 142 5.11 -22.51 3.28
N LEU A 143 3.78 -22.50 3.44
CA LEU A 143 2.90 -21.51 2.81
C LEU A 143 2.97 -20.12 3.46
N ALA A 144 3.32 -20.04 4.75
CA ALA A 144 3.52 -18.78 5.44
C ALA A 144 4.80 -18.05 5.02
N LEU A 145 5.87 -18.78 4.72
CA LEU A 145 7.21 -18.25 4.44
C LEU A 145 7.26 -17.20 3.31
N PRO A 146 6.73 -17.43 2.09
CA PRO A 146 6.82 -16.44 1.01
C PRO A 146 6.13 -15.12 1.36
N ARG A 147 4.98 -15.19 2.04
CA ARG A 147 4.20 -14.02 2.43
C ARG A 147 4.86 -13.23 3.55
N TRP A 148 5.44 -13.93 4.52
CA TRP A 148 6.24 -13.33 5.57
C TRP A 148 7.47 -12.61 4.99
N GLU A 149 8.20 -13.26 4.09
CA GLU A 149 9.36 -12.67 3.42
C GLU A 149 8.98 -11.46 2.56
N HIS A 150 7.85 -11.50 1.85
CA HIS A 150 7.32 -10.35 1.12
C HIS A 150 6.91 -9.20 2.04
N ALA A 151 6.37 -9.49 3.22
CA ALA A 151 6.06 -8.46 4.20
C ALA A 151 7.34 -7.83 4.76
N ARG A 152 8.34 -8.65 5.10
CA ARG A 152 9.65 -8.23 5.58
C ARG A 152 10.40 -7.36 4.57
N ARG A 153 10.45 -7.77 3.30
CA ARG A 153 11.08 -6.99 2.23
C ARG A 153 10.43 -5.63 2.03
N ARG A 154 9.09 -5.56 2.09
CA ARG A 154 8.36 -4.28 2.01
C ARG A 154 8.65 -3.39 3.22
N ALA A 155 8.75 -3.95 4.42
CA ALA A 155 9.13 -3.20 5.60
C ALA A 155 10.56 -2.65 5.49
N LEU A 156 11.50 -3.46 4.98
CA LEU A 156 12.87 -3.03 4.71
C LEU A 156 12.91 -1.92 3.66
N LEU A 157 12.22 -2.07 2.52
CA LEU A 157 12.17 -1.04 1.48
C LEU A 157 11.63 0.29 1.99
N ARG A 158 10.57 0.26 2.82
CA ARG A 158 10.02 1.46 3.45
C ARG A 158 10.98 2.09 4.47
N ALA A 159 11.72 1.28 5.21
CA ALA A 159 12.72 1.77 6.15
C ALA A 159 13.94 2.38 5.46
N THR A 160 14.22 1.99 4.21
CA THR A 160 15.30 2.55 3.38
C THR A 160 14.79 3.59 2.38
N ASP A 161 13.50 3.92 2.38
CA ASP A 161 12.96 4.93 1.47
C ASP A 161 13.48 6.29 1.93
N PRO A 162 14.29 6.98 1.12
CA PRO A 162 14.83 8.27 1.52
C PRO A 162 13.78 9.39 1.49
N ASN A 163 12.59 9.12 0.94
CA ASN A 163 11.52 10.10 0.79
C ASN A 163 10.54 10.07 1.96
N ASP A 164 9.86 11.20 2.13
CA ASP A 164 8.74 11.38 3.05
C ASP A 164 7.53 10.52 2.63
N SER A 165 6.73 10.07 3.59
CA SER A 165 5.59 9.19 3.33
C SER A 165 4.44 9.88 2.59
N ASP A 166 4.32 11.20 2.73
CA ASP A 166 3.13 11.94 2.29
C ASP A 166 3.39 12.76 1.02
N CYS A 167 4.66 12.97 0.66
CA CYS A 167 5.03 13.84 -0.44
C CYS A 167 6.34 13.43 -1.11
N ASN A 168 6.55 13.90 -2.35
CA ASN A 168 7.77 13.62 -3.11
C ASN A 168 8.90 14.57 -2.72
N ALA A 169 9.32 14.51 -1.46
CA ALA A 169 10.44 15.22 -0.87
C ALA A 169 11.23 14.26 0.01
N TYR A 170 12.52 14.53 0.25
CA TYR A 170 13.34 13.71 1.14
C TYR A 170 12.88 13.83 2.60
N HIS A 171 12.99 12.73 3.34
CA HIS A 171 12.87 12.76 4.80
C HIS A 171 13.98 13.63 5.41
N ILE A 172 13.70 14.28 6.54
CA ILE A 172 14.63 15.23 7.17
C ILE A 172 15.99 14.61 7.49
N ASP A 173 16.03 13.36 7.93
CA ASP A 173 17.28 12.68 8.27
C ASP A 173 18.17 12.53 7.03
N THR A 174 17.62 12.01 5.93
CA THR A 174 18.35 11.88 4.65
C THR A 174 18.76 13.23 4.10
N LEU A 175 17.91 14.25 4.25
CA LEU A 175 18.23 15.60 3.83
C LEU A 175 19.39 16.20 4.64
N LYS A 176 19.42 15.99 5.96
CA LYS A 176 20.49 16.44 6.85
C LYS A 176 21.82 15.79 6.49
N GLU A 177 21.85 14.49 6.23
CA GLU A 177 23.04 13.77 5.77
C GLU A 177 23.59 14.34 4.45
N ARG A 178 22.68 14.61 3.49
CA ARG A 178 23.05 15.16 2.18
C ARG A 178 23.52 16.61 2.30
N LEU A 179 22.85 17.41 3.13
CA LEU A 179 23.24 18.78 3.43
C LEU A 179 24.61 18.83 4.12
N GLN A 180 24.89 17.91 5.05
CA GLN A 180 26.20 17.81 5.71
C GLN A 180 27.31 17.53 4.70
N SER A 181 27.05 16.62 3.76
CA SER A 181 28.00 16.29 2.69
C SER A 181 28.27 17.49 1.79
N GLU A 182 27.22 18.20 1.34
CA GLU A 182 27.37 19.41 0.51
C GLU A 182 28.01 20.58 1.29
N PHE A 183 27.73 20.72 2.58
CA PHE A 183 28.35 21.74 3.44
C PHE A 183 29.86 21.53 3.54
N GLN A 184 30.30 20.29 3.79
CA GLN A 184 31.72 19.94 3.83
C GLN A 184 32.39 20.13 2.46
N ARG A 185 31.72 19.69 1.39
CA ARG A 185 32.20 19.85 0.01
C ARG A 185 32.38 21.32 -0.37
N ALA A 186 31.40 22.16 -0.07
CA ALA A 186 31.44 23.59 -0.34
C ALA A 186 32.61 24.26 0.40
N ALA A 187 32.84 23.89 1.67
CA ALA A 187 33.97 24.38 2.45
C ALA A 187 35.33 23.94 1.87
N MET A 188 35.47 22.68 1.45
CA MET A 188 36.72 22.16 0.90
C MET A 188 37.04 22.72 -0.49
N LEU A 189 36.04 22.83 -1.37
CA LEU A 189 36.20 23.27 -2.75
C LEU A 189 36.04 24.79 -2.93
N ASN A 190 35.83 25.53 -1.82
CA ASN A 190 35.52 26.95 -1.81
C ASN A 190 34.35 27.31 -2.76
N GLN A 191 33.36 26.41 -2.83
CA GLN A 191 32.14 26.56 -3.63
C GLN A 191 31.04 27.24 -2.83
N GLN A 192 30.06 27.79 -3.53
CA GLN A 192 28.92 28.45 -2.91
C GLN A 192 27.84 27.43 -2.57
N LEU A 193 27.19 27.59 -1.42
CA LEU A 193 26.06 26.76 -1.01
C LEU A 193 24.97 27.70 -0.50
N ALA A 194 23.74 27.49 -0.95
CA ALA A 194 22.60 28.20 -0.43
C ALA A 194 21.49 27.23 -0.04
N LEU A 195 20.61 27.68 0.86
CA LEU A 195 19.44 26.92 1.24
C LEU A 195 18.23 27.84 1.27
N LEU A 196 17.09 27.35 0.78
CA LEU A 196 15.80 28.03 0.93
C LEU A 196 14.96 27.27 1.95
N VAL A 197 14.45 27.98 2.95
CA VAL A 197 13.45 27.47 3.89
C VAL A 197 12.08 27.91 3.38
N LEU A 198 11.21 26.95 3.12
CA LEU A 198 9.84 27.16 2.67
C LEU A 198 8.87 26.77 3.78
N HIS A 199 7.82 27.56 4.00
CA HIS A 199 6.74 27.24 4.92
C HIS A 199 5.39 27.37 4.22
N LEU A 200 4.51 26.38 4.43
CA LEU A 200 3.19 26.25 3.82
C LEU A 200 2.09 26.51 4.86
N PRO A 201 1.67 27.77 5.08
CA PRO A 201 0.77 28.13 6.19
C PRO A 201 -0.64 27.53 6.07
N GLN A 202 -1.08 27.21 4.85
CA GLN A 202 -2.43 26.70 4.58
C GLN A 202 -2.58 25.20 4.89
N LEU A 203 -1.50 24.49 5.22
CA LEU A 203 -1.52 23.03 5.33
C LEU A 203 -2.46 22.52 6.43
N ASP A 204 -2.39 23.12 7.62
CA ASP A 204 -3.20 22.69 8.76
C ASP A 204 -4.67 23.00 8.52
N MET A 205 -4.99 24.20 8.01
CA MET A 205 -6.36 24.56 7.62
C MET A 205 -6.92 23.64 6.52
N ALA A 206 -6.11 23.26 5.54
CA ALA A 206 -6.53 22.33 4.50
C ALA A 206 -6.94 20.97 5.08
N GLY A 207 -6.17 20.46 6.04
CA GLY A 207 -6.48 19.22 6.76
C GLY A 207 -7.75 19.33 7.60
N GLU A 208 -7.92 20.43 8.34
CA GLU A 208 -9.06 20.63 9.24
C GLU A 208 -10.38 20.89 8.48
N GLN A 209 -10.35 21.67 7.40
CA GLN A 209 -11.56 22.11 6.70
C GLN A 209 -12.00 21.16 5.58
N PHE A 210 -11.05 20.57 4.86
CA PHE A 210 -11.31 19.79 3.65
C PHE A 210 -10.86 18.32 3.78
N GLY A 211 -10.22 17.97 4.90
CA GLY A 211 -9.78 16.61 5.23
C GLY A 211 -8.42 16.25 4.65
N HIS A 212 -7.94 15.06 5.01
CA HIS A 212 -6.61 14.57 4.66
C HIS A 212 -6.33 14.57 3.15
N ARG A 213 -7.36 14.35 2.31
CA ARG A 213 -7.16 14.33 0.85
C ARG A 213 -6.71 15.70 0.32
N ALA A 214 -7.31 16.78 0.80
CA ALA A 214 -6.93 18.13 0.44
C ALA A 214 -5.52 18.46 0.93
N GLN A 215 -5.20 18.05 2.17
CA GLN A 215 -3.87 18.20 2.75
C GLN A 215 -2.78 17.52 1.90
N THR A 216 -2.98 16.26 1.50
CA THR A 216 -2.04 15.53 0.64
C THR A 216 -1.95 16.16 -0.76
N ALA A 217 -3.07 16.65 -1.31
CA ALA A 217 -3.07 17.33 -2.60
C ALA A 217 -2.23 18.63 -2.55
N LEU A 218 -2.31 19.38 -1.45
CA LEU A 218 -1.55 20.60 -1.24
C LEU A 218 -0.03 20.31 -1.13
N LEU A 219 0.35 19.28 -0.36
CA LEU A 219 1.73 18.81 -0.27
C LEU A 219 2.26 18.35 -1.63
N GLY A 220 1.48 17.55 -2.35
CA GLY A 220 1.83 17.06 -3.68
C GLY A 220 2.03 18.20 -4.69
N ALA A 221 1.15 19.21 -4.66
CA ALA A 221 1.26 20.38 -5.52
C ALA A 221 2.52 21.20 -5.22
N LEU A 222 2.83 21.46 -3.95
CA LEU A 222 4.05 22.15 -3.55
C LEU A 222 5.30 21.40 -4.05
N CYS A 223 5.42 20.10 -3.74
CA CYS A 223 6.57 19.31 -4.14
C CYS A 223 6.71 19.23 -5.67
N SER A 224 5.60 19.04 -6.39
CA SER A 224 5.60 18.99 -7.85
C SER A 224 6.07 20.31 -8.47
N GLU A 225 5.54 21.44 -8.00
CA GLU A 225 5.94 22.75 -8.50
C GLU A 225 7.40 23.04 -8.19
N VAL A 226 7.87 22.81 -6.95
CA VAL A 226 9.27 23.03 -6.59
C VAL A 226 10.20 22.16 -7.43
N ASN A 227 9.96 20.85 -7.49
CA ASN A 227 10.80 19.93 -8.26
C ASN A 227 10.82 20.27 -9.76
N SER A 228 9.71 20.74 -10.33
CA SER A 228 9.65 21.15 -11.76
C SER A 228 10.48 22.39 -12.10
N ARG A 229 10.83 23.21 -11.10
CA ARG A 229 11.63 24.44 -11.29
C ARG A 229 13.07 24.28 -10.83
N CYS A 230 13.35 23.27 -10.03
CA CYS A 230 14.67 22.95 -9.49
C CYS A 230 15.55 22.20 -10.49
N ARG A 231 16.86 22.28 -10.30
CA ARG A 231 17.86 21.51 -11.05
C ARG A 231 17.96 20.10 -10.46
N ASP A 232 18.53 19.15 -11.20
CA ASP A 232 18.73 17.77 -10.73
C ASP A 232 19.57 17.66 -9.45
N HIS A 233 20.44 18.64 -9.19
CA HIS A 233 21.28 18.71 -7.99
C HIS A 233 20.61 19.44 -6.82
N ASP A 234 19.51 20.15 -7.04
CA ASP A 234 18.77 20.82 -5.97
C ASP A 234 17.92 19.77 -5.25
N VAL A 235 17.97 19.76 -3.92
CA VAL A 235 17.32 18.71 -3.12
C VAL A 235 16.27 19.31 -2.20
N LEU A 236 15.02 18.93 -2.42
CA LEU A 236 13.91 19.29 -1.54
C LEU A 236 13.71 18.21 -0.48
N GLY A 237 13.62 18.60 0.78
CA GLY A 237 13.18 17.71 1.86
C GLY A 237 12.22 18.39 2.82
N ARG A 238 11.42 17.57 3.49
CA ARG A 238 10.44 18.01 4.49
C ARG A 238 11.11 18.01 5.86
N ALA A 239 11.23 19.18 6.47
CA ALA A 239 11.92 19.37 7.75
C ALA A 239 10.98 19.27 8.95
N ASP A 240 9.74 19.69 8.77
CA ASP A 240 8.66 19.60 9.75
C ASP A 240 7.32 19.47 9.01
N ASN A 241 6.19 19.43 9.73
CA ASN A 241 4.87 19.20 9.15
C ASN A 241 4.58 20.07 7.92
N ALA A 242 4.78 21.39 8.02
CA ALA A 242 4.53 22.36 6.95
C ALA A 242 5.80 23.09 6.45
N THR A 243 6.99 22.64 6.89
CA THR A 243 8.26 23.34 6.62
C THR A 243 9.18 22.46 5.79
N PHE A 244 9.75 23.04 4.74
CA PHE A 244 10.61 22.35 3.77
C PHE A 244 11.94 23.08 3.63
N TRP A 245 12.99 22.32 3.40
CA TRP A 245 14.31 22.85 3.07
C TRP A 245 14.66 22.44 1.64
N LEU A 246 15.08 23.42 0.85
CA LEU A 246 15.59 23.22 -0.49
C LEU A 246 17.08 23.56 -0.50
N VAL A 247 17.91 22.53 -0.61
CA VAL A 247 19.36 22.64 -0.70
C VAL A 247 19.74 22.99 -2.14
N LEU A 248 20.52 24.05 -2.31
CA LEU A 248 20.99 24.56 -3.60
C LEU A 248 22.54 24.52 -3.64
N PRO A 249 23.14 23.40 -4.08
CA PRO A 249 24.58 23.31 -4.27
C PRO A 249 25.08 24.28 -5.35
N ASP A 250 26.33 24.71 -5.23
CA ASP A 250 26.99 25.63 -6.19
C ASP A 250 26.17 26.87 -6.53
N THR A 251 25.51 27.44 -5.51
CA THR A 251 24.55 28.55 -5.69
C THR A 251 24.91 29.71 -4.78
N SER A 252 25.04 30.89 -5.39
CA SER A 252 25.28 32.16 -4.70
C SER A 252 24.03 32.69 -4.02
N GLU A 253 24.20 33.68 -3.14
CA GLU A 253 23.07 34.41 -2.54
C GLU A 253 22.14 35.01 -3.61
N SER A 254 22.72 35.66 -4.62
CA SER A 254 21.95 36.21 -5.75
C SER A 254 21.21 35.12 -6.54
N GLY A 255 21.84 33.96 -6.74
CA GLY A 255 21.21 32.80 -7.37
C GLY A 255 20.05 32.25 -6.54
N ALA A 256 20.23 32.12 -5.22
CA ALA A 256 19.19 31.67 -4.30
C ALA A 256 17.98 32.62 -4.28
N LEU A 257 18.22 33.93 -4.30
CA LEU A 257 17.15 34.93 -4.40
C LEU A 257 16.38 34.84 -5.72
N LEU A 258 17.06 34.57 -6.84
CA LEU A 258 16.42 34.35 -8.13
C LEU A 258 15.56 33.07 -8.12
N VAL A 259 16.08 31.98 -7.56
CA VAL A 259 15.32 30.72 -7.39
C VAL A 259 14.10 30.96 -6.51
N ARG A 260 14.25 31.68 -5.38
CA ARG A 260 13.17 32.07 -4.49
C ARG A 260 12.07 32.82 -5.22
N GLU A 261 12.40 33.87 -5.97
CA GLU A 261 11.39 34.64 -6.73
C GLU A 261 10.68 33.79 -7.78
N ARG A 262 11.43 32.94 -8.49
CA ARG A 262 10.87 32.03 -9.49
C ARG A 262 9.89 31.05 -8.85
N LEU A 263 10.25 30.45 -7.72
CA LEU A 263 9.38 29.56 -6.97
C LEU A 263 8.14 30.31 -6.46
N GLN A 264 8.29 31.50 -5.90
CA GLN A 264 7.18 32.30 -5.41
C GLN A 264 6.18 32.66 -6.53
N ARG A 265 6.65 32.98 -7.74
CA ARG A 265 5.78 33.19 -8.91
C ARG A 265 5.13 31.90 -9.43
N ALA A 266 5.80 30.76 -9.34
CA ALA A 266 5.25 29.48 -9.79
C ALA A 266 4.16 29.00 -8.83
N LEU A 267 4.44 29.00 -7.53
CA LEU A 267 3.51 28.57 -6.48
C LEU A 267 2.25 29.45 -6.46
N SER A 268 2.40 30.77 -6.56
CA SER A 268 1.25 31.68 -6.65
C SER A 268 0.39 31.48 -7.91
N ARG A 269 0.87 30.78 -8.95
CA ARG A 269 0.03 30.45 -10.12
C ARG A 269 -0.64 29.09 -9.99
N CYS A 270 -0.23 28.28 -9.01
CA CYS A 270 -0.84 26.99 -8.74
C CYS A 270 -2.12 27.21 -7.93
N VAL A 271 -3.25 26.79 -8.50
CA VAL A 271 -4.57 26.89 -7.85
C VAL A 271 -5.15 25.50 -7.75
N LEU A 272 -5.48 25.09 -6.53
CA LEU A 272 -6.16 23.83 -6.25
C LEU A 272 -7.67 24.08 -6.09
N VAL A 273 -8.48 23.09 -6.46
CA VAL A 273 -9.94 23.19 -6.47
C VAL A 273 -10.51 23.43 -5.06
N GLU A 274 -9.93 22.77 -4.04
CA GLU A 274 -10.46 22.80 -2.66
C GLU A 274 -9.86 23.93 -1.82
N THR A 275 -8.54 24.16 -1.93
CA THR A 275 -7.80 25.09 -1.06
C THR A 275 -7.49 26.44 -1.71
N GLY A 276 -7.77 26.61 -3.00
CA GLY A 276 -7.48 27.84 -3.73
C GLY A 276 -5.99 27.98 -4.10
N GLN A 277 -5.50 29.22 -4.10
CA GLN A 277 -4.14 29.55 -4.53
C GLN A 277 -3.10 29.08 -3.50
N LEU A 278 -2.06 28.40 -3.99
CA LEU A 278 -0.98 27.88 -3.16
C LEU A 278 -0.07 29.02 -2.70
N GLU A 279 -0.07 29.27 -1.38
CA GLU A 279 0.79 30.29 -0.76
C GLU A 279 1.93 29.62 0.01
N ALA A 280 3.17 30.00 -0.31
CA ALA A 280 4.34 29.57 0.43
C ALA A 280 5.21 30.77 0.81
N ARG A 281 5.71 30.76 2.03
CA ARG A 281 6.67 31.74 2.54
C ARG A 281 8.07 31.19 2.40
N ILE A 282 8.96 31.93 1.75
CA ILE A 282 10.30 31.43 1.40
C ILE A 282 11.37 32.40 1.90
N ALA A 283 12.33 31.90 2.67
CA ALA A 283 13.52 32.64 3.12
C ALA A 283 14.80 31.96 2.65
N ALA A 284 15.79 32.76 2.22
CA ALA A 284 17.12 32.27 1.92
C ALA A 284 18.01 32.27 3.17
N CYS A 285 18.83 31.23 3.31
CA CYS A 285 19.76 31.02 4.41
C CYS A 285 21.09 30.48 3.87
N LEU A 286 22.15 31.29 3.96
CA LEU A 286 23.49 30.88 3.57
C LEU A 286 24.32 30.41 4.78
N PRO A 287 25.22 29.44 4.58
CA PRO A 287 26.21 29.06 5.58
C PRO A 287 27.28 30.15 5.70
N ASN A 288 27.73 30.42 6.93
CA ASN A 288 28.86 31.31 7.15
C ASN A 288 30.18 30.53 7.04
N ARG A 289 31.26 31.19 6.58
CA ARG A 289 32.57 30.54 6.36
C ARG A 289 33.19 29.86 7.59
N THR A 290 32.89 30.36 8.78
CA THR A 290 33.47 29.88 10.05
C THR A 290 32.46 29.14 10.93
N GLU A 291 31.27 28.87 10.41
CA GLU A 291 30.19 28.27 11.18
C GLU A 291 30.30 26.74 11.19
N CYS A 292 29.97 26.10 12.31
CA CYS A 292 29.87 24.65 12.38
C CYS A 292 28.50 24.18 11.85
N PHE A 293 28.47 22.98 11.30
CA PHE A 293 27.26 22.40 10.72
C PHE A 293 26.06 22.41 11.68
N ASP A 294 26.26 22.03 12.94
CA ASP A 294 25.18 21.99 13.94
C ASP A 294 24.57 23.37 14.21
N HIS A 295 25.38 24.43 14.20
CA HIS A 295 24.89 25.79 14.35
C HIS A 295 24.11 26.24 13.10
N TYR A 296 24.60 25.87 11.91
CA TYR A 296 23.90 26.14 10.66
C TYR A 296 22.51 25.49 10.65
N VAL A 297 22.42 24.21 11.02
CA VAL A 297 21.14 23.48 11.13
C VAL A 297 20.20 24.17 12.14
N LYS A 298 20.68 24.55 13.33
CA LYS A 298 19.87 25.28 14.31
C LYS A 298 19.32 26.60 13.79
N ARG A 299 20.11 27.32 12.98
CA ARG A 299 19.64 28.56 12.32
C ARG A 299 18.55 28.29 11.29
N LEU A 300 18.63 27.19 10.54
CA LEU A 300 17.60 26.78 9.58
C LEU A 300 16.29 26.43 10.29
N GLU A 301 16.37 25.67 11.38
CA GLU A 301 15.22 25.32 12.22
C GLU A 301 14.58 26.58 12.83
N ALA A 302 15.39 27.47 13.40
CA ALA A 302 14.91 28.76 13.91
C ALA A 302 14.27 29.60 12.80
N ARG A 303 14.82 29.60 11.58
CA ARG A 303 14.23 30.31 10.45
C ARG A 303 12.87 29.72 10.05
N GLY A 304 12.75 28.39 10.04
CA GLY A 304 11.48 27.70 9.81
C GLY A 304 10.42 28.12 10.83
N ALA A 305 10.76 28.13 12.11
CA ALA A 305 9.87 28.59 13.17
C ALA A 305 9.46 30.07 13.01
N THR A 306 10.39 30.95 12.61
CA THR A 306 10.03 32.35 12.33
C THR A 306 9.07 32.50 11.16
N LEU A 307 9.17 31.65 10.13
CA LEU A 307 8.25 31.70 8.99
C LEU A 307 6.86 31.16 9.33
N ALA A 308 6.75 30.25 10.30
CA ALA A 308 5.49 29.72 10.77
C ALA A 308 4.69 30.75 11.60
N ASN A 309 5.38 31.62 12.34
CA ASN A 309 4.76 32.58 13.27
C ASN A 309 4.41 33.95 12.68
N VAL A 310 4.79 34.22 11.41
CA VAL A 310 4.47 35.46 10.68
C VAL A 310 3.06 35.39 10.09
#